data_AF-A0A973IWF8-F1
#
_entry.id   AF-A0A973IWF8-F1
#
_cell.length_a   1.000
_cell.length_b   1.000
_cell.length_c   1.000
_cell.angle_alpha   90.00
_cell.angle_beta   90.00
_cell.angle_gamma   90.00
#
_symmetry.space_group_name_H-M   'P 1'
#
loop_
_entity.id
_entity.type
_entity.pdbx_description
1 polymer ?
#
loop_
_entity_poly.entity_id
_entity_poly.type
_entity_poly.pdbx_seq_one_letter_code
_entity_poly.pdbx_strand_id
1 'polypeptide(L)'
;MFDSVKYTKELIKLLSPSGKILLICHINPDGDAIGSQLALYQYFKSKGYEVEMLSPNNLQEFLKWMEGADDIHVFIRERKKCIRLIEEAKLIIMLDFNQPGRLGEAEKYVTASGAAKVLIDHHLEPQNFTDLIISDPTICSTAEIVYEIVSQMNGGSFENIHFAESLYVGIITDTGNFEHGTYT
;
A
#
# COMPACT_ATOMS: atom_id res chain seq x y z
N MET A 1 9.81 5.59 18.29
CA MET A 1 10.18 6.10 16.96
C MET A 1 10.21 4.90 16.05
N PHE A 2 9.45 4.97 14.97
CA PHE A 2 9.32 3.92 13.98
C PHE A 2 10.70 3.47 13.45
N ASP A 3 10.99 2.17 13.52
CA ASP A 3 12.29 1.61 13.11
C ASP A 3 12.30 1.35 11.60
N SER A 4 12.27 2.44 10.83
CA SER A 4 12.22 2.39 9.36
C SER A 4 13.41 1.63 8.76
N VAL A 5 14.58 1.66 9.40
CA VAL A 5 15.78 0.92 8.97
C VAL A 5 15.55 -0.59 9.03
N LYS A 6 15.07 -1.11 10.16
CA LYS A 6 14.77 -2.53 10.32
C LYS A 6 13.73 -2.99 9.31
N TYR A 7 12.60 -2.29 9.22
CA TYR A 7 11.50 -2.69 8.35
C TYR A 7 11.88 -2.64 6.87
N THR A 8 12.59 -1.59 6.45
CA THR A 8 13.11 -1.48 5.09
C THR A 8 14.04 -2.64 4.74
N LYS A 9 14.92 -3.04 5.67
CA LYS A 9 15.82 -4.18 5.45
C LYS A 9 15.07 -5.50 5.28
N GLU A 10 14.01 -5.75 6.07
CA GLU A 10 13.19 -6.96 5.92
C GLU A 10 12.38 -6.93 4.63
N LEU A 11 11.79 -5.79 4.26
CA LEU A 11 11.05 -5.62 3.00
C LEU A 11 11.95 -5.89 1.79
N ILE A 12 13.17 -5.34 1.77
CA ILE A 12 14.14 -5.54 0.69
C ILE A 12 14.46 -7.03 0.46
N LYS A 13 14.47 -7.87 1.51
CA LYS A 13 14.70 -9.31 1.35
C LYS A 13 13.56 -10.02 0.61
N LEU A 14 12.35 -9.47 0.66
CA LEU A 14 11.17 -10.01 -0.02
C LEU A 14 11.04 -9.49 -1.46
N LEU A 15 11.74 -8.41 -1.80
CA LEU A 15 11.78 -7.88 -3.16
C LEU A 15 12.62 -8.79 -4.06
N SER A 16 12.03 -9.21 -5.18
CA SER A 16 12.74 -9.93 -6.24
C SER A 16 12.79 -9.05 -7.49
N PRO A 17 13.97 -8.84 -8.12
CA PRO A 17 14.09 -8.02 -9.33
C PRO A 17 13.21 -8.47 -10.51
N SER A 18 12.85 -9.76 -10.57
CA SER A 18 11.97 -10.34 -11.59
C SER A 18 10.58 -10.73 -11.07
N GLY A 19 10.27 -10.38 -9.82
CA GLY A 19 9.00 -10.72 -9.19
C GLY A 19 7.96 -9.64 -9.39
N LYS A 20 6.73 -10.04 -9.75
CA LYS A 20 5.58 -9.12 -9.80
C LYS A 20 5.16 -8.71 -8.40
N ILE A 21 5.04 -7.40 -8.19
CA ILE A 21 4.53 -6.81 -6.96
C ILE A 21 3.06 -6.44 -7.18
N LEU A 22 2.18 -6.86 -6.27
CA LEU A 22 0.79 -6.45 -6.26
C LEU A 22 0.53 -5.61 -5.02
N LEU A 23 0.09 -4.37 -5.21
CA LEU A 23 -0.31 -3.47 -4.13
C LEU A 23 -1.83 -3.56 -3.95
N ILE A 24 -2.29 -3.76 -2.73
CA ILE A 24 -3.73 -3.91 -2.40
C ILE A 24 -4.10 -3.04 -1.21
N CYS A 25 -5.19 -2.30 -1.32
CA CYS A 25 -5.80 -1.52 -0.23
C CYS A 25 -7.10 -2.17 0.27
N HIS A 26 -7.80 -1.54 1.21
CA HIS A 26 -9.05 -2.07 1.78
C HIS A 26 -10.32 -1.73 0.97
N ILE A 27 -11.43 -2.39 1.32
CA ILE A 27 -12.78 -2.04 0.85
C ILE A 27 -13.15 -0.61 1.23
N ASN A 28 -13.83 0.09 0.32
CA ASN A 28 -14.17 1.51 0.44
C ASN A 28 -12.91 2.34 0.71
N PRO A 29 -11.90 2.26 -0.16
CA PRO A 29 -10.63 2.91 0.09
C PRO A 29 -10.84 4.42 0.19
N ASP A 30 -10.20 5.04 1.16
CA ASP A 30 -10.15 6.48 1.37
C ASP A 30 -8.82 7.05 0.85
N GLY A 31 -8.51 8.29 1.23
CA GLY A 31 -7.33 8.97 0.72
C GLY A 31 -6.02 8.37 1.22
N ASP A 32 -5.95 7.79 2.43
CA ASP A 32 -4.72 7.16 2.92
C ASP A 32 -4.47 5.82 2.24
N ALA A 33 -5.52 5.01 2.12
CA ALA A 33 -5.49 3.77 1.37
C ALA A 33 -5.02 3.95 -0.09
N ILE A 34 -5.57 4.95 -0.81
CA ILE A 34 -5.18 5.23 -2.20
C ILE A 34 -3.85 5.98 -2.28
N GLY A 35 -3.60 6.93 -1.39
CA GLY A 35 -2.38 7.74 -1.36
C GLY A 35 -1.14 6.90 -1.08
N SER A 36 -1.18 6.04 -0.06
CA SER A 36 -0.08 5.11 0.24
C SER A 36 0.17 4.10 -0.89
N GLN A 37 -0.90 3.60 -1.52
CA GLN A 37 -0.83 2.69 -2.68
C GLN A 37 -0.18 3.34 -3.90
N LEU A 38 -0.65 4.53 -4.29
CA LEU A 38 -0.09 5.26 -5.42
C LEU A 38 1.35 5.70 -5.15
N ALA A 39 1.67 6.14 -3.93
CA ALA A 39 3.03 6.50 -3.56
C ALA A 39 4.01 5.33 -3.77
N LEU A 40 3.71 4.14 -3.23
CA LEU A 40 4.56 2.96 -3.47
C LEU A 40 4.60 2.55 -4.94
N TYR A 41 3.49 2.67 -5.66
CA TYR A 41 3.45 2.40 -7.10
C TYR A 41 4.43 3.29 -7.87
N GLN A 42 4.41 4.61 -7.66
CA GLN A 42 5.31 5.55 -8.32
C GLN A 42 6.78 5.20 -8.04
N TYR A 43 7.09 4.85 -6.79
CA TYR A 43 8.44 4.45 -6.42
C TYR A 43 8.88 3.16 -7.13
N PHE A 44 8.14 2.06 -6.97
CA PHE A 44 8.51 0.76 -7.57
C PHE A 44 8.58 0.82 -9.10
N LYS A 45 7.63 1.50 -9.74
CA LYS A 45 7.62 1.73 -11.19
C LYS A 45 8.88 2.47 -11.63
N SER A 46 9.30 3.52 -10.91
CA SER A 46 10.52 4.27 -11.23
C SER A 46 11.81 3.44 -11.13
N LYS A 47 11.82 2.40 -10.28
CA LYS A 47 12.95 1.48 -10.10
C LYS A 47 12.91 0.29 -11.07
N GLY A 48 11.91 0.24 -11.97
CA GLY A 48 11.80 -0.81 -13.00
C GLY A 48 11.18 -2.12 -12.53
N TYR A 49 10.52 -2.14 -11.37
CA TYR A 49 9.75 -3.31 -10.94
C TYR A 49 8.47 -3.44 -11.75
N GLU A 50 8.05 -4.68 -12.01
CA GLU A 50 6.68 -4.97 -12.48
C GLU A 50 5.73 -4.86 -11.29
N VAL A 51 4.99 -3.75 -11.22
CA VAL A 51 4.07 -3.44 -10.13
C VAL A 51 2.67 -3.18 -10.66
N GLU A 52 1.68 -3.83 -10.05
CA GLU A 52 0.26 -3.72 -10.37
C GLU A 52 -0.51 -3.30 -9.12
N MET A 53 -1.67 -2.66 -9.30
CA MET A 53 -2.50 -2.16 -8.21
C MET A 53 -3.89 -2.75 -8.28
N LEU A 54 -4.44 -3.09 -7.11
CA LEU A 54 -5.78 -3.62 -6.98
C LEU A 54 -6.52 -2.92 -5.85
N SER A 55 -7.79 -2.61 -6.08
CA SER A 55 -8.73 -2.23 -5.02
C SER A 55 -9.88 -3.25 -4.93
N PRO A 56 -10.30 -3.66 -3.73
CA PRO A 56 -11.45 -4.56 -3.57
C PRO A 56 -12.73 -4.01 -4.19
N ASN A 57 -12.97 -2.70 -4.14
CA ASN A 57 -14.15 -2.06 -4.70
C ASN A 57 -13.85 -0.69 -5.32
N ASN A 58 -14.89 0.07 -5.65
CA ASN A 58 -14.72 1.31 -6.41
C ASN A 58 -14.01 2.38 -5.58
N LEU A 59 -13.07 3.07 -6.21
CA LEU A 59 -12.51 4.31 -5.67
C LEU A 59 -13.57 5.41 -5.54
N GLN A 60 -13.38 6.26 -4.55
CA GLN A 60 -14.17 7.48 -4.37
C GLN A 60 -13.86 8.49 -5.50
N GLU A 61 -14.87 9.23 -5.97
CA GLU A 61 -14.73 10.08 -7.16
C GLU A 61 -13.64 11.14 -7.02
N PHE A 62 -13.49 11.71 -5.83
CA PHE A 62 -12.49 12.75 -5.55
C PHE A 62 -11.05 12.22 -5.50
N LEU A 63 -10.81 10.91 -5.62
CA LEU A 63 -9.48 10.31 -5.67
C LEU A 63 -9.05 9.96 -7.10
N LYS A 64 -9.97 9.94 -8.05
CA LYS A 64 -9.71 9.48 -9.43
C LYS A 64 -8.84 10.42 -10.25
N TRP A 65 -8.63 11.66 -9.80
CA TRP A 65 -7.76 12.62 -10.48
C TRP A 65 -6.27 12.34 -10.25
N MET A 66 -5.92 11.53 -9.25
CA MET A 66 -4.54 11.27 -8.87
C MET A 66 -3.80 10.44 -9.94
N GLU A 67 -2.55 10.77 -10.20
CA GLU A 67 -1.73 10.08 -11.21
C GLU A 67 -1.56 8.60 -10.87
N GLY A 68 -2.00 7.73 -11.79
CA GLY A 68 -1.99 6.27 -11.63
C GLY A 68 -3.30 5.70 -11.07
N ALA A 69 -4.29 6.51 -10.68
CA ALA A 69 -5.57 6.00 -10.19
C ALA A 69 -6.32 5.15 -11.24
N ASP A 70 -6.20 5.50 -12.53
CA ASP A 70 -6.76 4.74 -13.64
C ASP A 70 -6.07 3.38 -13.88
N ASP A 71 -4.87 3.18 -13.34
CA ASP A 71 -4.13 1.91 -13.41
C ASP A 71 -4.57 0.91 -12.31
N ILE A 72 -5.49 1.31 -11.41
CA ILE A 72 -5.96 0.44 -10.31
C ILE A 72 -7.07 -0.49 -10.81
N HIS A 73 -6.81 -1.80 -10.76
CA HIS A 73 -7.80 -2.82 -11.13
C HIS A 73 -8.83 -3.00 -10.01
N VAL A 74 -10.11 -2.77 -10.32
CA VAL A 74 -11.19 -2.87 -9.33
C VAL A 74 -11.76 -4.29 -9.31
N PHE A 75 -11.57 -5.02 -8.20
CA PHE A 75 -11.90 -6.45 -8.10
C PHE A 75 -13.35 -6.77 -8.46
N ILE A 76 -14.33 -6.04 -7.92
CA ILE A 76 -15.75 -6.27 -8.22
C ILE A 76 -16.11 -6.04 -9.70
N ARG A 77 -15.31 -5.27 -10.45
CA ARG A 77 -15.51 -5.01 -11.89
C ARG A 77 -14.72 -5.96 -12.78
N GLU A 78 -13.50 -6.30 -12.37
CA GLU A 78 -12.49 -7.00 -13.18
C GLU A 78 -12.06 -8.35 -12.59
N ARG A 79 -12.95 -9.03 -11.85
CA ARG A 79 -12.67 -10.26 -11.09
C ARG A 79 -11.66 -11.22 -11.72
N LYS A 80 -11.89 -11.63 -12.98
CA LYS A 80 -11.03 -12.62 -13.66
C LYS A 80 -9.59 -12.11 -13.83
N LYS A 81 -9.40 -10.82 -14.10
CA LYS A 81 -8.08 -10.20 -14.23
C LYS A 81 -7.42 -10.08 -12.87
N CYS A 82 -8.14 -9.57 -11.88
CA CYS A 82 -7.64 -9.41 -10.51
C CYS A 82 -7.21 -10.74 -9.88
N ILE A 83 -7.97 -11.82 -10.08
CA ILE A 83 -7.59 -13.16 -9.61
C ILE A 83 -6.25 -13.60 -10.24
N ARG A 84 -6.06 -13.40 -11.55
CA ARG A 84 -4.78 -13.70 -12.20
C ARG A 84 -3.64 -12.86 -11.65
N LEU A 85 -3.85 -11.57 -11.40
CA LEU A 85 -2.83 -10.71 -10.79
C LEU A 85 -2.41 -11.23 -9.41
N ILE A 86 -3.37 -11.68 -8.59
CA ILE A 86 -3.10 -12.28 -7.26
C ILE A 86 -2.34 -13.61 -7.37
N GLU A 87 -2.66 -14.44 -8.37
CA GLU A 87 -2.00 -15.73 -8.63
C GLU A 87 -0.58 -15.58 -9.18
N GLU A 88 -0.34 -14.55 -10.01
CA GLU A 88 0.95 -14.27 -10.63
C GLU A 88 1.91 -13.49 -9.73
N ALA A 89 1.39 -12.79 -8.72
CA ALA A 89 2.19 -12.01 -7.77
C ALA A 89 3.24 -12.88 -7.07
N LYS A 90 4.44 -12.33 -6.90
CA LYS A 90 5.47 -12.89 -6.00
C LYS A 90 5.47 -12.23 -4.64
N LEU A 91 5.04 -10.97 -4.60
CA LEU A 91 4.89 -10.17 -3.41
C LEU A 91 3.54 -9.46 -3.46
N ILE A 92 2.75 -9.58 -2.39
CA ILE A 92 1.53 -8.81 -2.18
C ILE A 92 1.79 -7.86 -1.00
N ILE A 93 1.70 -6.56 -1.24
CA ILE A 93 1.82 -5.53 -0.22
C ILE A 93 0.42 -4.98 0.07
N MET A 94 -0.03 -5.16 1.30
CA MET A 94 -1.33 -4.74 1.80
C MET A 94 -1.16 -3.46 2.60
N LEU A 95 -1.91 -2.44 2.21
CA LEU A 95 -1.75 -1.07 2.67
C LEU A 95 -3.02 -0.63 3.38
N ASP A 96 -2.84 -0.07 4.56
CA ASP A 96 -3.88 0.65 5.32
C ASP A 96 -5.03 -0.22 5.86
N PHE A 97 -4.75 -1.51 6.09
CA PHE A 97 -5.64 -2.37 6.85
C PHE A 97 -4.91 -3.57 7.42
N ASN A 98 -5.32 -4.04 8.60
CA ASN A 98 -4.66 -5.13 9.30
C ASN A 98 -5.52 -6.36 9.61
N GLN A 99 -6.66 -6.49 8.92
CA GLN A 99 -7.55 -7.65 9.03
C GLN A 99 -7.93 -8.16 7.63
N PRO A 100 -7.86 -9.49 7.37
CA PRO A 100 -8.16 -10.06 6.04
C PRO A 100 -9.54 -9.68 5.50
N GLY A 101 -10.55 -9.57 6.37
CA GLY A 101 -11.92 -9.20 5.99
C GLY A 101 -12.03 -7.85 5.26
N ARG A 102 -11.03 -6.97 5.40
CA ARG A 102 -10.95 -5.69 4.70
C ARG A 102 -10.62 -5.84 3.21
N LEU A 103 -10.26 -7.04 2.75
CA LEU A 103 -10.10 -7.36 1.33
C LEU A 103 -11.43 -7.69 0.62
N GLY A 104 -12.53 -7.83 1.37
CA GLY A 104 -13.83 -8.20 0.81
C GLY A 104 -13.77 -9.50 -0.01
N GLU A 105 -14.33 -9.49 -1.22
CA GLU A 105 -14.36 -10.69 -2.06
C GLU A 105 -12.99 -11.19 -2.55
N ALA A 106 -11.96 -10.34 -2.48
CA ALA A 106 -10.60 -10.70 -2.83
C ALA A 106 -9.91 -11.54 -1.74
N GLU A 107 -10.41 -11.51 -0.49
CA GLU A 107 -9.78 -12.10 0.70
C GLU A 107 -9.36 -13.56 0.46
N LYS A 108 -10.30 -14.39 0.00
CA LYS A 108 -10.05 -15.83 -0.19
C LYS A 108 -8.97 -16.13 -1.22
N TYR A 109 -8.75 -15.23 -2.18
CA TYR A 109 -7.73 -15.38 -3.21
C TYR A 109 -6.36 -14.91 -2.70
N VAL A 110 -6.34 -13.76 -2.02
CA VAL A 110 -5.11 -13.20 -1.42
C VAL A 110 -4.55 -14.12 -0.34
N THR A 111 -5.42 -14.63 0.54
CA THR A 111 -5.03 -15.56 1.61
C THR A 111 -4.56 -16.91 1.08
N ALA A 112 -5.16 -17.42 -0.01
CA ALA A 112 -4.73 -18.65 -0.67
C ALA A 112 -3.48 -18.49 -1.56
N SER A 113 -3.07 -17.25 -1.87
CA SER A 113 -1.92 -17.00 -2.74
C SER A 113 -0.61 -17.50 -2.10
N GLY A 114 0.25 -18.10 -2.91
CA GLY A 114 1.60 -18.50 -2.52
C GLY A 114 2.61 -17.35 -2.49
N ALA A 115 2.20 -16.13 -2.83
CA ALA A 115 3.04 -14.94 -2.76
C ALA A 115 3.44 -14.62 -1.32
N ALA A 116 4.63 -14.03 -1.13
CA ALA A 116 4.98 -13.38 0.12
C ALA A 116 4.02 -12.22 0.37
N LYS A 117 3.64 -12.00 1.63
CA LYS A 117 2.63 -11.02 2.05
C LYS A 117 3.26 -10.04 3.04
N VAL A 118 3.13 -8.76 2.74
CA VAL A 118 3.59 -7.67 3.60
C VAL A 118 2.38 -6.83 4.00
N LEU A 119 2.28 -6.52 5.28
CA LEU A 119 1.35 -5.53 5.82
C LEU A 119 2.11 -4.24 6.09
N ILE A 120 1.57 -3.10 5.62
CA ILE A 120 2.01 -1.74 5.96
C ILE A 120 0.78 -0.99 6.45
N ASP A 121 0.72 -0.68 7.74
CA ASP A 121 -0.51 -0.18 8.37
C ASP A 121 -0.25 0.56 9.69
N HIS A 122 -1.02 1.61 9.96
CA HIS A 122 -0.92 2.38 11.20
C HIS A 122 -2.09 2.13 12.19
N HIS A 123 -3.02 1.23 11.89
CA HIS A 123 -4.12 0.92 12.80
C HIS A 123 -3.69 0.05 13.99
N LEU A 124 -4.49 0.07 15.06
CA LEU A 124 -4.29 -0.77 16.24
C LEU A 124 -4.53 -2.26 15.94
N GLU A 125 -3.84 -3.11 16.71
CA GLU A 125 -4.11 -4.56 16.80
C GLU A 125 -4.02 -5.35 15.48
N PRO A 126 -2.86 -5.35 14.79
CA PRO A 126 -2.73 -6.09 13.54
C PRO A 126 -2.84 -7.60 13.72
N GLN A 127 -3.62 -8.26 12.86
CA GLN A 127 -3.70 -9.71 12.82
C GLN A 127 -2.46 -10.33 12.19
N ASN A 128 -2.08 -11.51 12.66
CA ASN A 128 -0.92 -12.24 12.16
C ASN A 128 -1.29 -13.15 10.97
N PHE A 129 -1.35 -12.59 9.76
CA PHE A 129 -1.66 -13.32 8.53
C PHE A 129 -0.70 -13.02 7.37
N THR A 130 0.40 -12.32 7.64
CA THR A 130 1.38 -11.87 6.66
C THR A 130 2.78 -12.31 7.06
N ASP A 131 3.69 -12.40 6.10
CA ASP A 131 5.09 -12.80 6.33
C ASP A 131 5.92 -11.68 6.97
N LEU A 132 5.53 -10.42 6.73
CA LEU A 132 6.09 -9.24 7.36
C LEU A 132 4.98 -8.27 7.77
N ILE A 133 5.05 -7.76 8.99
CA ILE A 133 4.16 -6.73 9.52
C ILE A 133 4.99 -5.48 9.81
N ILE A 134 4.71 -4.42 9.06
CA ILE A 134 5.21 -3.07 9.29
C ILE A 134 4.02 -2.28 9.85
N SER A 135 3.98 -2.10 11.17
CA SER A 135 2.88 -1.39 11.80
C SER A 135 3.33 -0.58 13.00
N ASP A 136 2.90 0.68 13.05
CA ASP A 136 3.17 1.61 14.15
C ASP A 136 1.97 2.54 14.35
N PRO A 137 1.13 2.28 15.37
CA PRO A 137 -0.03 3.12 15.67
C PRO A 137 0.28 4.51 16.21
N THR A 138 1.56 4.86 16.40
CA THR A 138 1.97 6.21 16.79
C THR A 138 2.16 7.14 15.60
N ILE A 139 2.15 6.60 14.37
CA ILE A 139 2.25 7.35 13.12
C ILE A 139 0.85 7.79 12.63
N CYS A 140 0.77 8.96 11.99
CA CYS A 140 -0.51 9.57 11.66
C CYS A 140 -1.24 8.96 10.46
N SER A 141 -0.55 8.23 9.60
CA SER A 141 -1.12 7.62 8.38
C SER A 141 -0.20 6.52 7.83
N THR A 142 -0.77 5.58 7.08
CA THR A 142 -0.02 4.61 6.28
C THR A 142 0.85 5.32 5.23
N ALA A 143 0.40 6.44 4.66
CA ALA A 143 1.20 7.29 3.77
C ALA A 143 2.51 7.75 4.43
N GLU A 144 2.50 8.19 5.69
CA GLU A 144 3.73 8.57 6.40
C GLU A 144 4.69 7.37 6.57
N ILE A 145 4.18 6.17 6.89
CA ILE A 145 4.98 4.95 6.93
C ILE A 145 5.64 4.68 5.57
N VAL A 146 4.89 4.86 4.48
CA VAL A 146 5.40 4.71 3.11
C VAL A 146 6.52 5.71 2.81
N TYR A 147 6.36 6.97 3.22
CA TYR A 147 7.41 7.99 3.07
C TYR A 147 8.72 7.56 3.76
N GLU A 148 8.63 7.08 4.99
CA GLU A 148 9.79 6.60 5.75
C GLU A 148 10.50 5.43 5.06
N ILE A 149 9.74 4.41 4.64
CA ILE A 149 10.30 3.24 3.95
C ILE A 149 10.96 3.65 2.62
N VAL A 150 10.26 4.43 1.80
CA VAL A 150 10.78 4.85 0.49
C VAL A 150 12.03 5.71 0.65
N SER A 151 12.05 6.61 1.63
CA SER A 151 13.21 7.45 1.93
C SER A 151 14.42 6.59 2.33
N GLN A 152 14.22 5.56 3.15
CA GLN A 152 15.28 4.61 3.51
C GLN A 152 15.77 3.81 2.30
N MET A 153 14.85 3.29 1.47
CA MET A 153 15.21 2.53 0.26
C MET A 153 15.93 3.39 -0.79
N ASN A 154 15.57 4.66 -0.90
CA ASN A 154 16.13 5.59 -1.87
C ASN A 154 17.44 6.25 -1.38
N GLY A 155 17.79 6.13 -0.10
CA GLY A 155 18.94 6.79 0.51
C GLY A 155 18.74 8.28 0.77
N GLY A 156 17.48 8.71 0.91
CA GLY A 156 17.05 10.10 1.02
C GLY A 156 15.69 10.30 0.36
N SER A 157 15.18 11.53 0.36
CA SER A 157 13.89 11.87 -0.23
C SER A 157 13.79 11.44 -1.70
N PHE A 158 12.65 10.86 -2.08
CA PHE A 158 12.36 10.52 -3.47
C PHE A 158 11.70 11.70 -4.18
N GLU A 159 12.47 12.39 -5.02
CA GLU A 159 12.03 13.60 -5.74
C GLU A 159 11.12 13.24 -6.93
N ASN A 160 9.85 12.95 -6.64
CA ASN A 160 8.81 12.72 -7.63
C ASN A 160 7.53 13.42 -7.19
N ILE A 161 6.95 14.24 -8.08
CA ILE A 161 5.79 15.06 -7.75
C ILE A 161 4.55 14.21 -7.44
N HIS A 162 4.29 13.16 -8.22
CA HIS A 162 3.13 12.30 -8.04
C HIS A 162 3.24 11.43 -6.78
N PHE A 163 4.45 11.03 -6.41
CA PHE A 163 4.73 10.43 -5.11
C PHE A 163 4.38 11.39 -3.97
N ALA A 164 4.87 12.64 -4.03
CA ALA A 164 4.60 13.65 -3.01
C ALA A 164 3.11 14.02 -2.92
N GLU A 165 2.41 14.16 -4.05
CA GLU A 165 0.96 14.39 -4.10
C GLU A 165 0.19 13.24 -3.47
N SER A 166 0.59 11.99 -3.75
CA SER A 166 -0.06 10.80 -3.18
C SER A 166 0.11 10.72 -1.67
N LEU A 167 1.32 10.99 -1.17
CA LEU A 167 1.59 11.06 0.26
C LEU A 167 0.78 12.18 0.93
N TYR A 168 0.76 13.37 0.32
CA TYR A 168 0.03 14.52 0.85
C TYR A 168 -1.46 14.25 0.98
N VAL A 169 -2.08 13.65 -0.04
CA VAL A 169 -3.49 13.27 0.01
C VAL A 169 -3.75 12.32 1.17
N GLY A 170 -2.95 11.27 1.33
CA GLY A 170 -3.14 10.29 2.40
C GLY A 170 -3.05 10.90 3.80
N ILE A 171 -1.97 11.66 4.06
CA ILE A 171 -1.75 12.34 5.34
C ILE A 171 -2.89 13.32 5.64
N ILE A 172 -3.29 14.14 4.67
CA ILE A 172 -4.34 15.16 4.88
C ILE A 172 -5.69 14.51 5.15
N THR A 173 -6.05 13.45 4.42
CA THR A 173 -7.35 12.82 4.62
C THR A 173 -7.45 12.11 5.97
N ASP A 174 -6.38 11.44 6.41
CA ASP A 174 -6.43 10.66 7.64
C ASP A 174 -6.33 11.54 8.90
N THR A 175 -5.61 12.66 8.79
CA THR A 175 -5.52 13.65 9.87
C THR A 175 -6.68 14.66 9.90
N GLY A 176 -7.62 14.58 8.95
CA GLY A 176 -8.68 15.58 8.79
C GLY A 176 -8.11 16.98 8.56
N ASN A 177 -7.12 17.11 7.67
CA ASN A 177 -6.36 18.35 7.43
C ASN A 177 -5.65 18.86 8.70
N PHE A 178 -4.97 17.95 9.41
CA PHE A 178 -4.28 18.20 10.66
C PHE A 178 -5.18 18.69 11.82
N GLU A 179 -6.48 18.38 11.78
CA GLU A 179 -7.38 18.61 12.91
C GLU A 179 -7.34 17.48 13.95
N HIS A 180 -6.95 16.26 13.54
CA HIS A 180 -6.96 15.05 14.36
C HIS A 180 -5.69 14.20 14.15
N GLY A 181 -5.26 13.48 15.20
CA GLY A 181 -4.13 12.54 15.14
C GLY A 181 -2.93 12.94 15.99
N THR A 182 -1.85 12.18 15.85
CA THR A 182 -0.55 12.43 16.51
C THR A 182 0.40 12.97 15.46
N TYR A 183 1.01 14.12 15.73
CA TYR A 183 2.00 14.73 14.84
C TYR A 183 3.36 14.65 15.52
N THR A 184 4.38 14.23 14.78
CA THR A 184 5.77 14.18 15.26
C THR A 184 6.69 15.06 14.45
#